data_AF-A0A661QM44-F1
#
_entry.id   AF-A0A661QM44-F1
#
_cell.length_a   1.000
_cell.length_b   1.000
_cell.length_c   1.000
_cell.angle_alpha   90.00
_cell.angle_beta   90.00
_cell.angle_gamma   90.00
#
_symmetry.space_group_name_H-M   'P 1'
#
loop_
_entity.id
_entity.type
_entity.pdbx_description
1 polymer ?
#
loop_
_entity_poly.entity_id
_entity_poly.type
_entity_poly.pdbx_seq_one_letter_code
_entity_poly.pdbx_strand_id
1 'polypeptide(L)' 'MEVIVGIDLGTTNSEIAVIKDGRPEALKVDGELIMPSCVGIDRNGSL' A
#
# COMPACT_ATOMS: atom_id res chain seq x y z
N MET A 1 11.88 -15.36 9.12
CA MET A 1 10.50 -15.62 8.71
C MET A 1 10.07 -14.42 7.88
N GLU A 2 9.65 -14.62 6.64
CA GLU A 2 9.18 -13.52 5.79
C GLU A 2 7.68 -13.29 6.06
N VAL A 3 7.26 -12.03 6.06
CA VAL A 3 5.86 -11.65 6.25
C VAL A 3 5.18 -11.66 4.88
N ILE A 4 4.16 -12.49 4.71
CA ILE A 4 3.31 -12.46 3.52
C ILE A 4 2.27 -11.36 3.70
N VAL A 5 2.13 -10.50 2.70
CA VAL A 5 1.19 -9.38 2.68
C VAL A 5 0.11 -9.61 1.63
N GLY A 6 -1.10 -9.13 1.90
CA GLY A 6 -2.14 -8.95 0.90
C GLY A 6 -2.04 -7.53 0.34
N ILE A 7 -2.09 -7.39 -0.99
CA ILE A 7 -2.14 -6.09 -1.66
C ILE A 7 -3.38 -6.08 -2.53
N ASP A 8 -4.28 -5.13 -2.25
CA ASP A 8 -5.32 -4.75 -3.21
C ASP A 8 -4.74 -3.70 -4.14
N LEU A 9 -4.50 -4.07 -5.39
CA LEU A 9 -3.95 -3.21 -6.42
C LEU A 9 -5.10 -2.71 -7.31
N GLY A 10 -5.84 -1.73 -6.82
CA GLY A 10 -6.92 -1.09 -7.56
C GLY A 10 -6.42 -0.06 -8.58
N THR A 11 -7.28 0.32 -9.51
CA THR A 11 -6.99 1.34 -10.54
C THR A 11 -6.91 2.75 -9.98
N THR A 12 -7.72 3.09 -8.96
CA THR A 12 -7.76 4.43 -8.36
C THR A 12 -7.02 4.47 -7.02
N ASN A 13 -7.24 3.47 -6.17
CA ASN A 13 -6.61 3.35 -4.86
C ASN A 13 -6.04 1.95 -4.68
N SER A 14 -5.06 1.83 -3.80
CA SER A 14 -4.45 0.59 -3.35
C SER A 14 -4.46 0.50 -1.83
N GLU A 15 -4.35 -0.72 -1.31
CA GLU A 15 -4.31 -1.04 0.12
C GLU A 15 -3.31 -2.17 0.38
N ILE A 16 -2.73 -2.22 1.58
CA ILE A 16 -1.88 -3.32 2.06
C ILE A 16 -2.35 -3.81 3.42
N ALA A 17 -2.38 -5.14 3.60
CA ALA A 17 -2.77 -5.78 4.84
C ALA A 17 -1.89 -6.99 5.17
N VAL A 18 -1.88 -7.38 6.45
CA VAL A 18 -1.22 -8.58 6.97
C VAL A 18 -2.18 -9.38 7.83
N ILE A 19 -1.88 -10.67 8.01
CA ILE A 19 -2.49 -11.44 9.10
C ILE A 19 -1.61 -11.27 10.35
N LYS A 20 -2.15 -10.62 11.37
CA LYS A 20 -1.52 -10.45 12.69
C LYS A 20 -2.41 -11.05 13.76
N ASP A 21 -1.83 -11.89 14.61
CA ASP A 21 -2.56 -12.60 15.68
C ASP A 21 -3.82 -13.34 15.17
N GLY A 22 -3.69 -13.94 13.98
CA GLY A 22 -4.76 -14.70 13.33
C GLY A 22 -5.89 -13.85 12.74
N ARG A 23 -5.71 -12.52 12.63
CA ARG A 23 -6.72 -11.59 12.09
C ARG A 23 -6.13 -10.68 11.02
N PRO A 24 -6.91 -10.30 10.00
CA PRO A 24 -6.47 -9.31 9.02
C PRO A 24 -6.36 -7.91 9.66
N GLU A 25 -5.25 -7.23 9.42
CA GLU A 25 -5.00 -5.84 9.81
C GLU A 25 -4.47 -5.07 8.60
N ALA A 26 -5.17 -4.00 8.22
CA ALA A 26 -4.72 -3.06 7.20
C ALA A 26 -3.60 -2.16 7.77
N LEU A 27 -2.55 -1.94 6.99
CA LEU A 27 -1.39 -1.16 7.40
C LEU A 27 -1.52 0.28 6.91
N LYS A 28 -1.10 1.23 7.75
CA LYS A 28 -1.02 2.63 7.35
C LYS A 28 0.25 2.91 6.56
N VAL A 29 0.10 3.55 5.41
CA VAL A 29 1.20 4.13 4.62
C VAL A 29 1.00 5.64 4.64
N ASP A 30 2.02 6.38 5.07
CA ASP A 30 1.95 7.84 5.26
C ASP A 30 0.76 8.31 6.12
N GLY A 31 0.34 7.48 7.07
CA GLY A 31 -0.76 7.77 8.01
C GLY A 31 -2.16 7.34 7.55
N GLU A 32 -2.31 6.96 6.28
CA GLU A 32 -3.56 6.58 5.65
C GLU A 32 -3.64 5.07 5.41
N LEU A 33 -4.86 4.51 5.44
CA LEU A 33 -5.09 3.07 5.17
C LEU A 33 -5.21 2.74 3.68
N ILE A 34 -5.53 3.74 2.85
CA ILE A 34 -5.63 3.61 1.40
C ILE A 34 -4.73 4.67 0.76
N MET A 35 -4.14 4.33 -0.38
CA MET A 35 -3.22 5.20 -1.11
C MET A 35 -3.63 5.33 -2.57
N PRO A 36 -3.44 6.50 -3.22
CA PRO A 36 -3.71 6.63 -4.65
C PRO A 36 -2.82 5.69 -5.49
N SER A 37 -3.43 5.03 -6.47
CA SER A 37 -2.72 4.20 -7.44
C SER A 37 -2.12 5.06 -8.56
N CYS A 38 -1.14 5.89 -8.21
CA CYS A 38 -0.48 6.76 -9.16
C CYS A 38 1.04 6.82 -8.94
N VAL A 39 1.77 7.06 -10.03
CA VAL A 39 3.20 7.39 -10.01
C VAL A 39 3.40 8.69 -10.76
N GLY A 40 4.33 9.51 -10.31
CA GLY A 40 4.70 10.78 -10.92
C GLY A 40 6.20 10.82 -11.22
N ILE A 41 6.57 11.58 -12.25
CA ILE A 41 7.95 11.99 -12.48
C ILE A 41 7.90 13.51 -12.67
N ASP A 42 8.75 14.23 -11.96
CA ASP A 42 8.86 15.68 -12.06
C ASP A 42 9.55 16.12 -13.37
N ARG A 43 9.62 17.43 -13.60
CA ARG A 43 10.24 18.00 -14.81
C ARG A 43 11.74 17.75 -14.91
N ASN A 44 12.39 17.43 -13.80
CA ASN A 44 13.82 17.14 -13.74
C ASN A 44 14.10 15.63 -13.86
N GLY A 45 13.07 14.80 -14.03
CA GLY A 45 13.21 13.34 -14.11
C GLY A 45 13.27 12.65 -12.74
N SER A 46 12.95 13.35 -11.65
CA SER A 46 12.89 12.77 -10.29
C SER A 46 11.52 12.16 -10.02
N LEU A 47 11.48 11.01 -9.34
CA LEU A 47 10.25 10.38 -8.85
C LEU A 47 9.63 11.19 -7.70
#